data_AF-A0A922MUB1-F1
#
_entry.id   AF-A0A922MUB1-F1
#
_cell.length_a   1.000
_cell.length_b   1.000
_cell.length_c   1.000
_cell.angle_alpha   90.00
_cell.angle_beta   90.00
_cell.angle_gamma   90.00
#
_symmetry.space_group_name_H-M   'P 1'
#
loop_
_entity.id
_entity.type
_entity.pdbx_description
1 polymer ?
#
loop_
_entity_poly.entity_id
_entity_poly.type
_entity_poly.pdbx_seq_one_letter_code
_entity_poly.pdbx_strand_id
1 'polypeptide(L)'
;MGELRNLRIEVLELRKEVRPSGDACNVRMDSIEAMLQVLEERHADVPGTATVVEGVVEQLKRDLYERDQELMANDLVIANLPESQAENPVHVVKVIATKLGVQLDDRDIVYAERVGGRHLKATNPTKSAEVRPRAVMVTFFEFNSYVPHGTRFVLRSVREADVFRIL
;
A
#
# COMPACT_ATOMS: atom_id res chain seq x y z
N MET A 1 -67.38 43.14 -42.10
CA MET A 1 -67.62 42.97 -40.65
C MET A 1 -67.43 41.54 -40.13
N GLY A 2 -67.36 40.50 -40.96
CA GLY A 2 -67.20 39.09 -40.51
C GLY A 2 -65.76 38.65 -40.20
N GLU A 3 -64.77 39.18 -40.90
CA GLU A 3 -63.37 38.72 -40.83
C GLU A 3 -62.72 38.98 -39.46
N LEU A 4 -62.96 40.15 -38.86
CA LEU A 4 -62.46 40.47 -37.51
C LEU A 4 -63.04 39.52 -36.44
N ARG A 5 -64.28 39.04 -36.65
CA ARG A 5 -64.92 38.06 -35.77
C ARG A 5 -64.28 36.68 -35.93
N ASN A 6 -63.99 36.28 -37.16
CA ASN A 6 -63.31 35.02 -37.46
C ASN A 6 -61.88 34.98 -36.89
N LEU A 7 -61.11 36.06 -37.08
CA LEU A 7 -59.76 36.18 -36.54
C LEU A 7 -59.73 36.13 -35.00
N ARG A 8 -60.74 36.71 -34.34
CA ARG A 8 -60.89 36.60 -32.88
C ARG A 8 -61.16 35.17 -32.42
N ILE A 9 -61.92 34.39 -33.18
CA ILE A 9 -62.18 32.98 -32.88
C ILE A 9 -60.90 32.17 -33.06
N GLU A 10 -60.21 32.34 -34.17
CA GLU A 10 -58.95 31.65 -34.47
C GLU A 10 -57.86 31.95 -33.42
N VAL A 11 -57.72 33.21 -32.99
CA VAL A 11 -56.79 33.60 -31.91
C VAL A 11 -57.18 32.97 -30.57
N LEU A 12 -58.48 32.80 -30.28
CA LEU A 12 -58.95 32.13 -29.07
C LEU A 12 -58.69 30.63 -29.12
N GLU A 13 -58.85 30.01 -30.29
CA GLU A 13 -58.56 28.59 -30.52
C GLU A 13 -57.05 28.32 -30.41
N LEU A 14 -56.22 29.12 -31.07
CA LEU A 14 -54.76 29.03 -30.94
C LEU A 14 -54.31 29.20 -29.49
N ARG A 15 -54.92 30.13 -28.74
CA ARG A 15 -54.62 30.30 -27.31
C ARG A 15 -55.02 29.10 -26.46
N LYS A 16 -56.12 28.40 -26.81
CA LYS A 16 -56.54 27.18 -26.12
C LYS A 16 -55.60 26.02 -26.38
N GLU A 17 -54.97 25.97 -27.55
CA GLU A 17 -53.99 24.93 -27.90
C GLU A 17 -52.59 25.21 -27.33
N VAL A 18 -52.14 26.47 -27.38
CA VAL A 18 -50.78 26.84 -26.95
C VAL A 18 -50.64 26.91 -25.42
N ARG A 19 -51.67 27.35 -24.69
CA ARG A 19 -51.64 27.40 -23.21
C ARG A 19 -51.30 26.07 -22.54
N PRO A 20 -52.00 24.95 -22.81
CA PRO A 20 -51.71 23.68 -22.14
C PRO A 20 -50.30 23.16 -22.47
N SER A 21 -49.79 23.42 -23.68
CA SER A 21 -48.40 23.09 -24.01
C SER A 21 -47.41 23.96 -23.23
N GLY A 22 -47.72 25.25 -23.02
CA GLY A 22 -46.92 26.15 -22.19
C GLY A 22 -46.92 25.72 -20.71
N ASP A 23 -48.09 25.40 -20.17
CA ASP A 23 -48.24 24.94 -18.78
C ASP A 23 -47.51 23.60 -18.56
N ALA A 24 -47.60 22.67 -19.51
CA ALA A 24 -46.87 21.41 -19.46
C ALA A 24 -45.34 21.62 -19.52
N CYS A 25 -44.86 22.57 -20.32
CA CYS A 25 -43.45 22.93 -20.34
C CYS A 25 -43.00 23.57 -19.02
N ASN A 26 -43.81 24.45 -18.42
CA ASN A 26 -43.50 25.08 -17.14
C ASN A 26 -43.39 24.04 -16.02
N VAL A 27 -44.36 23.11 -15.91
CA VAL A 27 -44.32 22.03 -14.91
C VAL A 27 -43.07 21.14 -15.07
N ARG A 28 -42.69 20.85 -16.33
CA ARG A 28 -41.46 20.09 -16.60
C ARG A 28 -40.21 20.89 -16.21
N MET A 29 -40.20 22.19 -16.44
CA MET A 29 -39.11 23.06 -16.04
C MET A 29 -38.97 23.09 -14.51
N ASP A 30 -40.07 23.31 -13.78
CA ASP A 30 -40.09 23.32 -12.32
C ASP A 30 -39.57 21.98 -11.74
N SER A 31 -39.97 20.86 -12.36
CA SER A 31 -39.47 19.53 -11.96
C SER A 31 -37.98 19.37 -12.22
N ILE A 32 -37.46 19.91 -13.32
CA ILE A 32 -36.02 19.85 -13.64
C ILE A 32 -35.24 20.74 -12.67
N GLU A 33 -35.74 21.94 -12.36
CA GLU A 33 -35.13 22.85 -11.40
C GLU A 33 -35.07 22.23 -9.99
N ALA A 34 -36.16 21.61 -9.54
CA ALA A 34 -36.18 20.90 -8.26
C ALA A 34 -35.19 19.73 -8.22
N MET A 35 -35.08 18.97 -9.31
CA MET A 35 -34.09 17.89 -9.41
C MET A 35 -32.66 18.43 -9.44
N LEU A 36 -32.43 19.55 -10.13
CA LEU A 36 -31.12 20.19 -10.22
C LEU A 36 -30.68 20.71 -8.86
N GLN A 37 -31.56 21.34 -8.10
CA GLN A 37 -31.29 21.81 -6.75
C GLN A 37 -30.87 20.65 -5.82
N VAL A 38 -31.60 19.54 -5.83
CA VAL A 38 -31.25 18.35 -5.03
C VAL A 38 -29.89 17.77 -5.44
N LEU A 39 -29.57 17.79 -6.74
CA LEU A 39 -28.27 17.32 -7.22
C LEU A 39 -27.14 18.26 -6.81
N GLU A 40 -27.34 19.57 -6.88
CA GLU A 40 -26.36 20.58 -6.46
C GLU A 40 -26.07 20.51 -4.95
N GLU A 41 -27.11 20.36 -4.13
CA GLU A 41 -26.96 20.18 -2.67
C GLU A 41 -26.16 18.90 -2.36
N ARG A 42 -26.45 17.79 -3.04
CA ARG A 42 -25.66 16.54 -2.88
C ARG A 42 -24.23 16.69 -3.38
N HIS A 43 -23.99 17.42 -4.46
CA HIS A 43 -22.66 17.59 -5.02
C HIS A 43 -21.78 18.52 -4.16
N ALA A 44 -22.37 19.41 -3.36
CA ALA A 44 -21.62 20.25 -2.43
C ALA A 44 -20.95 19.43 -1.30
N ASP A 45 -21.57 18.32 -0.88
CA ASP A 45 -21.06 17.48 0.23
C ASP A 45 -20.03 16.43 -0.20
N VAL A 46 -20.02 16.04 -1.48
CA VAL A 46 -19.11 15.02 -2.04
C VAL A 46 -17.63 15.43 -2.02
N PRO A 47 -17.21 16.65 -2.43
CA PRO A 47 -15.79 17.00 -2.43
C PRO A 47 -15.23 17.14 -1.00
N GLY A 48 -16.05 17.56 -0.03
CA GLY A 48 -15.64 17.65 1.37
C GLY A 48 -15.43 16.27 2.01
N THR A 49 -16.29 15.30 1.68
CA THR A 49 -16.16 13.94 2.22
C THR A 49 -15.07 13.13 1.52
N ALA A 50 -14.91 13.26 0.20
CA ALA A 50 -13.85 12.60 -0.56
C ALA A 50 -12.45 13.01 -0.09
N THR A 51 -12.22 14.31 0.12
CA THR A 51 -10.92 14.83 0.59
C THR A 51 -10.57 14.40 2.01
N VAL A 52 -11.58 14.30 2.90
CA VAL A 52 -11.38 13.75 4.26
C VAL A 52 -11.03 12.27 4.21
N VAL A 53 -11.72 11.49 3.39
CA VAL A 53 -11.45 10.05 3.23
C VAL A 53 -10.05 9.82 2.62
N GLU A 54 -9.67 10.59 1.60
CA GLU A 54 -8.33 10.55 1.01
C GLU A 54 -7.25 10.88 2.05
N GLY A 55 -7.47 11.91 2.86
CA GLY A 55 -6.56 12.27 3.95
C GLY A 55 -6.39 11.16 4.99
N VAL A 56 -7.49 10.51 5.39
CA VAL A 56 -7.46 9.36 6.32
C VAL A 56 -6.73 8.17 5.69
N VAL A 57 -6.97 7.87 4.41
CA VAL A 57 -6.29 6.78 3.70
C VAL A 57 -4.78 7.03 3.64
N GLU A 58 -4.34 8.26 3.33
CA GLU A 58 -2.92 8.60 3.30
C GLU A 58 -2.27 8.60 4.69
N GLN A 59 -3.03 8.90 5.74
CA GLN A 59 -2.54 8.74 7.12
C GLN A 59 -2.38 7.25 7.48
N LEU A 60 -3.40 6.43 7.23
CA LEU A 60 -3.36 5.00 7.53
C LEU A 60 -2.25 4.28 6.76
N LYS A 61 -2.00 4.66 5.50
CA LYS A 61 -0.86 4.13 4.73
C LYS A 61 0.47 4.45 5.41
N ARG A 62 0.64 5.69 5.91
CA ARG A 62 1.86 6.08 6.62
C ARG A 62 2.03 5.28 7.91
N ASP A 63 0.97 5.16 8.70
CA ASP A 63 1.00 4.40 9.94
C ASP A 63 1.35 2.92 9.70
N LEU A 64 0.83 2.32 8.62
CA LEU A 64 1.20 0.96 8.21
C LEU A 64 2.68 0.86 7.85
N TYR A 65 3.20 1.80 7.05
CA TYR A 65 4.62 1.78 6.70
C TYR A 65 5.54 1.95 7.90
N GLU A 66 5.15 2.80 8.86
CA GLU A 66 5.91 3.00 10.10
C GLU A 66 5.92 1.71 10.94
N ARG A 67 4.75 1.10 11.15
CA ARG A 67 4.64 -0.18 11.87
C ARG A 67 5.40 -1.32 11.20
N ASP A 68 5.33 -1.42 9.87
CA ASP A 68 6.10 -2.42 9.12
C ASP A 68 7.60 -2.20 9.28
N GLN A 69 8.06 -0.94 9.22
CA GLN A 69 9.48 -0.61 9.45
C GLN A 69 9.92 -0.93 10.88
N GLU A 70 9.08 -0.65 11.88
CA GLU A 70 9.33 -1.02 13.28
C GLU A 70 9.46 -2.54 13.47
N LEU A 71 8.58 -3.32 12.83
CA LEU A 71 8.65 -4.78 12.89
C LEU A 71 9.91 -5.32 12.19
N MET A 72 10.26 -4.75 11.03
CA MET A 72 11.48 -5.11 10.30
C MET A 72 12.77 -4.72 11.04
N ALA A 73 12.74 -3.80 12.00
CA ALA A 73 13.92 -3.38 12.74
C ALA A 73 14.53 -4.51 13.59
N ASN A 74 13.74 -5.53 13.93
CA ASN A 74 14.17 -6.71 14.67
C ASN A 74 14.66 -7.85 13.77
N ASP A 75 14.49 -7.72 12.45
CA ASP A 75 14.92 -8.71 11.48
C ASP A 75 16.32 -8.38 10.94
N LEU A 76 17.21 -9.37 10.97
CA LEU A 76 18.59 -9.24 10.52
C LEU A 76 18.93 -10.35 9.52
N VAL A 77 19.52 -9.95 8.40
CA VAL A 77 19.93 -10.87 7.33
C VAL A 77 21.45 -10.95 7.26
N ILE A 78 22.02 -12.12 7.54
CA ILE A 78 23.44 -12.39 7.46
C ILE A 78 23.75 -13.14 6.16
N ALA A 79 24.44 -12.48 5.24
CA ALA A 79 24.82 -13.08 3.95
C ALA A 79 26.24 -13.66 3.97
N ASN A 80 26.56 -14.48 2.96
CA ASN A 80 27.90 -15.01 2.67
C ASN A 80 28.51 -15.88 3.79
N LEU A 81 27.68 -16.53 4.60
CA LEU A 81 28.14 -17.52 5.57
C LEU A 81 28.33 -18.87 4.89
N PRO A 82 29.48 -19.56 5.08
CA PRO A 82 29.68 -20.90 4.53
C PRO A 82 28.59 -21.85 5.04
N GLU A 83 28.05 -22.68 4.16
CA GLU A 83 27.02 -23.67 4.51
C GLU A 83 27.69 -24.98 4.94
N SER A 84 27.33 -25.49 6.12
CA SER A 84 27.73 -26.82 6.56
C SER A 84 26.55 -27.79 6.57
N GLN A 85 26.81 -29.07 6.32
CA GLN A 85 25.79 -30.10 6.44
C GLN A 85 25.36 -30.25 7.91
N ALA A 86 24.06 -30.09 8.18
CA ALA A 86 23.47 -30.14 9.52
C ALA A 86 23.89 -28.99 10.47
N GLU A 87 24.09 -27.79 9.95
CA GLU A 87 24.28 -26.60 10.79
C GLU A 87 23.01 -26.18 11.53
N ASN A 88 23.19 -25.63 12.73
CA ASN A 88 22.13 -24.94 13.47
C ASN A 88 22.29 -23.41 13.28
N PRO A 89 21.34 -22.72 12.62
CA PRO A 89 21.44 -21.29 12.34
C PRO A 89 21.50 -20.44 13.62
N VAL A 90 20.81 -20.84 14.70
CA VAL A 90 20.84 -20.13 16.00
C VAL A 90 22.26 -20.10 16.56
N HIS A 91 22.96 -21.24 16.51
CA HIS A 91 24.34 -21.33 16.99
C HIS A 91 25.30 -20.48 16.16
N VAL A 92 25.12 -20.45 14.83
CA VAL A 92 25.93 -19.62 13.93
C VAL A 92 25.78 -18.13 14.28
N VAL A 93 24.55 -17.68 14.50
CA VAL A 93 24.25 -16.30 14.89
C VAL A 93 24.91 -15.94 16.23
N LYS A 94 24.83 -16.83 17.22
CA LYS A 94 25.50 -16.63 18.52
C LYS A 94 27.01 -16.49 18.39
N VAL A 95 27.66 -17.37 17.62
CA VAL A 95 29.11 -17.29 17.38
C VAL A 95 29.48 -15.98 16.69
N ILE A 96 28.66 -15.49 15.75
CA ILE A 96 28.88 -14.20 15.08
C ILE A 96 28.71 -13.05 16.08
N ALA A 97 27.68 -13.07 16.91
CA ALA A 97 27.46 -12.05 17.93
C ALA A 97 28.62 -11.99 18.93
N THR A 98 29.08 -13.13 19.44
CA THR A 98 30.27 -13.18 20.32
C THR A 98 31.50 -12.59 19.63
N LYS A 99 31.69 -12.85 18.33
CA LYS A 99 32.80 -12.25 17.55
C LYS A 99 32.66 -10.74 17.37
N LEU A 100 31.44 -10.22 17.34
CA LEU A 100 31.15 -8.79 17.29
C LEU A 100 31.13 -8.12 18.67
N GLY A 101 31.39 -8.88 19.75
CA GLY A 101 31.40 -8.38 21.12
C GLY A 101 30.01 -8.27 21.75
N VAL A 102 28.98 -8.86 21.13
CA VAL A 102 27.60 -8.89 21.63
C VAL A 102 27.34 -10.25 22.31
N GLN A 103 26.80 -10.23 23.52
CA GLN A 103 26.33 -11.42 24.20
C GLN A 103 24.84 -11.62 23.87
N LEU A 104 24.50 -12.76 23.28
CA LEU A 104 23.12 -13.13 22.95
C LEU A 104 22.72 -14.40 23.69
N ASP A 105 21.59 -14.35 24.39
CA ASP A 105 20.96 -15.51 25.00
C ASP A 105 20.02 -16.22 24.01
N ASP A 106 19.65 -17.47 24.30
CA ASP A 106 18.68 -18.21 23.46
C ASP A 106 17.29 -17.55 23.45
N ARG A 107 16.98 -16.73 24.45
CA ARG A 107 15.69 -16.03 24.58
C ARG A 107 15.60 -14.79 23.70
N ASP A 108 16.73 -14.23 23.30
CA ASP A 108 16.78 -13.04 22.44
C ASP A 108 16.47 -13.38 20.99
N ILE A 109 16.67 -14.64 20.58
CA ILE A 109 16.46 -15.12 19.21
C ILE A 109 15.08 -15.77 19.13
N VAL A 110 14.15 -15.10 18.46
CA VAL A 110 12.79 -15.62 18.20
C VAL A 110 12.84 -16.67 17.10
N TYR A 111 13.57 -16.37 16.04
CA TYR A 111 13.63 -17.23 14.86
C TYR A 111 14.96 -17.08 14.15
N ALA A 112 15.49 -18.18 13.60
CA ALA A 112 16.67 -18.15 12.75
C ALA A 112 16.59 -19.27 11.72
N GLU A 113 16.70 -18.93 10.43
CA GLU A 113 16.76 -19.91 9.35
C GLU A 113 17.62 -19.45 8.18
N ARG A 114 18.10 -20.41 7.39
CA ARG A 114 18.67 -20.09 6.07
C ARG A 114 17.52 -19.77 5.12
N VAL A 115 17.57 -18.67 4.39
CA VAL A 115 16.57 -18.30 3.37
C VAL A 115 17.00 -18.79 1.99
N GLY A 116 16.07 -19.32 1.19
CA GLY A 116 16.30 -19.75 -0.20
C GLY A 116 16.08 -21.25 -0.47
N GLY A 117 16.19 -21.68 -1.73
CA GLY A 117 16.17 -23.11 -2.07
C GLY A 117 17.47 -23.79 -1.65
N ARG A 118 17.40 -24.98 -1.03
CA ARG A 118 18.61 -25.78 -0.77
C ARG A 118 19.25 -26.12 -2.11
N HIS A 119 20.56 -25.86 -2.24
CA HIS A 119 21.31 -26.26 -3.42
C HIS A 119 21.31 -27.79 -3.50
N LEU A 120 20.34 -28.35 -4.23
CA LEU A 120 20.38 -29.74 -4.66
C LEU A 120 21.60 -29.82 -5.56
N LYS A 121 22.58 -30.66 -5.20
CA LYS A 121 23.79 -30.85 -6.02
C LYS A 121 23.34 -31.13 -7.45
N ALA A 122 23.51 -30.14 -8.32
CA ALA A 122 23.12 -30.27 -9.71
C ALA A 122 23.96 -31.40 -10.30
N THR A 123 23.31 -32.45 -10.79
CA THR A 123 23.93 -33.58 -11.49
C THR A 123 24.45 -33.20 -12.88
N ASN A 124 24.54 -31.90 -13.20
CA ASN A 124 24.96 -31.39 -14.49
C ASN A 124 26.34 -30.70 -14.36
N PRO A 125 27.42 -31.33 -14.87
CA PRO A 125 28.79 -30.82 -14.74
C PRO A 125 29.11 -29.60 -15.61
N THR A 126 28.15 -29.07 -16.38
CA THR A 126 28.47 -28.17 -17.51
C THR A 126 28.46 -26.67 -17.18
N LYS A 127 28.11 -26.26 -15.95
CA LYS A 127 28.28 -24.87 -15.50
C LYS A 127 28.63 -24.87 -14.02
N SER A 128 29.91 -24.69 -13.70
CA SER A 128 30.35 -24.30 -12.35
C SER A 128 29.91 -22.86 -12.08
N ALA A 129 28.61 -22.64 -11.92
CA ALA A 129 28.13 -21.44 -11.28
C ALA A 129 28.65 -21.47 -9.84
N GLU A 130 29.43 -20.46 -9.44
CA GLU A 130 29.83 -20.31 -8.04
C GLU A 130 28.56 -20.35 -7.18
N VAL A 131 28.42 -21.42 -6.40
CA VAL A 131 27.25 -21.64 -5.57
C VAL A 131 27.32 -20.65 -4.43
N ARG A 132 26.55 -19.56 -4.55
CA ARG A 132 26.51 -18.55 -3.50
C ARG A 132 25.82 -19.12 -2.26
N PRO A 133 26.42 -18.99 -1.06
CA PRO A 133 25.79 -19.43 0.17
C PRO A 133 24.50 -18.65 0.44
N ARG A 134 23.49 -19.35 0.93
CA ARG A 134 22.20 -18.82 1.39
C ARG A 134 22.40 -17.89 2.58
N ALA A 135 21.65 -16.80 2.61
CA ALA A 135 21.63 -15.92 3.76
C ALA A 135 20.92 -16.58 4.96
N VAL A 136 21.29 -16.19 6.16
CA VAL A 136 20.56 -16.52 7.40
C VAL A 136 19.69 -15.32 7.75
N MET A 137 18.38 -15.50 7.82
CA MET A 137 17.45 -14.53 8.39
C MET A 137 17.26 -14.85 9.87
N VAL A 138 17.31 -13.82 10.70
CA VAL A 138 17.15 -13.90 12.15
C VAL A 138 16.16 -12.86 12.59
N THR A 139 15.22 -13.24 13.44
CA THR A 139 14.30 -12.31 14.10
C THR A 139 14.65 -12.28 15.58
N PHE A 140 14.94 -11.10 16.11
CA PHE A 140 15.22 -10.88 17.52
C PHE A 140 13.97 -10.45 18.29
N PHE A 141 13.94 -10.74 19.59
CA PHE A 141 12.87 -10.28 20.48
C PHE A 141 13.01 -8.78 20.78
N GLU A 142 14.25 -8.31 20.98
CA GLU A 142 14.57 -6.90 21.19
C GLU A 142 16.00 -6.63 20.72
N PHE A 143 16.18 -6.12 19.49
CA PHE A 143 17.52 -5.89 18.93
C PHE A 143 18.18 -4.59 19.43
N ASN A 144 17.36 -3.59 19.76
CA ASN A 144 17.81 -2.21 20.01
C ASN A 144 18.59 -2.02 21.32
N SER A 145 18.54 -3.01 22.23
CA SER A 145 19.30 -3.03 23.49
C SER A 145 20.76 -3.47 23.31
N TYR A 146 21.10 -4.09 22.17
CA TYR A 146 22.40 -4.76 21.97
C TYR A 146 23.34 -4.02 21.01
N VAL A 147 22.87 -3.00 20.28
CA VAL A 147 23.72 -2.22 19.37
C VAL A 147 24.26 -0.97 20.08
N PRO A 148 25.57 -0.89 20.37
CA PRO A 148 26.15 0.31 20.97
C PRO A 148 26.00 1.51 20.03
N HIS A 149 25.64 2.66 20.60
CA HIS A 149 25.50 3.93 19.88
C HIS A 149 26.81 4.27 19.14
N GLY A 150 26.85 4.00 17.84
CA GLY A 150 28.04 4.23 17.00
C GLY A 150 28.34 3.11 15.99
N THR A 151 27.79 1.91 16.15
CA THR A 151 27.93 0.85 15.14
C THR A 151 26.84 1.00 14.10
N ARG A 152 27.17 1.68 12.99
CA ARG A 152 26.28 1.85 11.85
C ARG A 152 26.19 0.53 11.08
N PHE A 153 25.31 -0.37 11.49
CA PHE A 153 24.94 -1.51 10.66
C PHE A 153 24.14 -0.97 9.47
N VAL A 154 24.77 -0.93 8.29
CA VAL A 154 24.08 -0.58 7.04
C VAL A 154 23.26 -1.81 6.62
N LEU A 155 22.12 -2.01 7.28
CA LEU A 155 21.12 -3.01 6.90
C LEU A 155 20.26 -2.40 5.80
N ARG A 156 20.50 -2.81 4.55
CA ARG A 156 19.64 -2.42 3.43
C ARG A 156 18.39 -3.31 3.42
N SER A 157 17.26 -2.64 3.24
CA SER A 157 15.94 -3.22 2.97
C SER A 157 15.98 -4.27 1.87
N VAL A 158 15.19 -5.34 2.04
CA VAL A 158 15.06 -6.55 1.22
C VAL A 158 14.57 -6.29 -0.22
N ARG A 159 14.44 -5.03 -0.65
CA ARG A 159 13.90 -4.68 -1.99
C ARG A 159 14.93 -4.42 -3.08
N GLU A 160 16.22 -4.30 -2.79
CA GLU A 160 17.24 -4.14 -3.82
C GLU A 160 18.25 -5.28 -3.76
N ALA A 161 18.22 -6.10 -4.82
CA ALA A 161 19.18 -7.16 -5.08
C ALA A 161 20.54 -6.56 -5.42
N ASP A 162 21.25 -6.02 -4.44
CA ASP A 162 22.66 -5.68 -4.56
C ASP A 162 23.44 -6.19 -3.35
N VAL A 163 24.41 -7.04 -3.68
CA VAL A 163 25.21 -7.84 -2.77
C VAL A 163 26.40 -7.03 -2.33
N PHE A 164 26.46 -6.62 -1.07
CA PHE A 164 27.64 -5.94 -0.53
C PHE A 164 28.43 -6.78 0.48
N ARG A 165 29.75 -6.58 0.38
CA ARG A 165 30.84 -7.26 1.07
C ARG A 165 31.11 -6.50 2.37
N ILE A 166 31.17 -7.23 3.48
CA ILE A 166 31.66 -6.67 4.75
C ILE A 166 33.19 -6.56 4.61
N LEU A 167 33.73 -5.35 4.76
CA LEU A 167 35.17 -5.09 4.92
C LEU A 167 35.57 -5.29 6.38
#